data_AF-A0A5N6GKT9-F1
#
_entry.id   AF-A0A5N6GKT9-F1
#
_cell.length_a   1.000
_cell.length_b   1.000
_cell.length_c   1.000
_cell.angle_alpha   90.00
_cell.angle_beta   90.00
_cell.angle_gamma   90.00
#
_symmetry.space_group_name_H-M   'P 1'
#
loop_
_entity.id
_entity.type
_entity.pdbx_description
1 polymer ?
#
loop_
_entity_poly.entity_id
_entity_poly.type
_entity_poly.pdbx_seq_one_letter_code
_entity_poly.pdbx_strand_id
1 'polypeptide(L)'
;MAHASSRTFIKYYQPRRHTGLQEVMCGVDLNKELSQAVTRMSRWIDKRRPRILSNAEKASVGRDPELQSAIREQVELENRYTRSGDPALRDLLEQQERSFKNTRRRLREKRLKEIRRDFSRKQAVIDIKRQLTGGAVNDEPAWEVLRKDFAMPPEQIFLVETFFTWPTSDSLEDEWMRRNKAMAAAILYCALREGGHLRGRPKRLASDDETQVADAPAKKQKTQERSTVSAWEKKLTAI
;
A
#
# COMPACT_ATOMS: atom_id res chain seq x y z
N MET A 1 -9.99 47.39 -3.88
CA MET A 1 -9.80 46.05 -3.28
C MET A 1 -9.25 45.10 -4.34
N ALA A 2 -8.03 44.60 -4.18
CA ALA A 2 -7.31 43.88 -5.24
C ALA A 2 -7.66 42.38 -5.30
N HIS A 3 -8.95 42.02 -5.33
CA HIS A 3 -9.40 40.62 -5.43
C HIS A 3 -9.25 40.04 -6.84
N ALA A 4 -9.09 40.88 -7.87
CA ALA A 4 -8.89 40.46 -9.25
C ALA A 4 -7.45 39.98 -9.56
N SER A 5 -6.51 40.15 -8.64
CA SER A 5 -5.13 39.72 -8.82
C SER A 5 -4.95 38.28 -8.37
N SER A 6 -4.40 37.43 -9.25
CA SER A 6 -4.01 36.05 -8.94
C SER A 6 -3.03 35.96 -7.75
N ARG A 7 -2.20 36.99 -7.55
CA ARG A 7 -1.29 37.11 -6.40
C ARG A 7 -2.06 37.20 -5.08
N THR A 8 -3.16 37.95 -5.05
CA THR A 8 -4.02 38.07 -3.87
C THR A 8 -4.73 36.75 -3.58
N PHE A 9 -5.20 36.06 -4.62
CA PHE A 9 -5.79 34.73 -4.50
C PHE A 9 -4.80 33.71 -3.91
N ILE A 10 -3.60 33.60 -4.49
CA ILE A 10 -2.55 32.68 -4.01
C ILE A 10 -2.13 33.00 -2.57
N LYS A 11 -2.05 34.28 -2.20
CA LYS A 11 -1.56 34.69 -0.88
C LYS A 11 -2.58 34.49 0.23
N TYR A 12 -3.86 34.78 -0.03
CA TYR A 12 -4.89 34.87 1.01
C TYR A 12 -6.02 33.84 0.89
N TYR A 13 -6.28 33.32 -0.31
CA TYR A 13 -7.43 32.45 -0.57
C TYR A 13 -7.04 31.02 -0.95
N GLN A 14 -5.84 30.78 -1.48
CA GLN A 14 -5.36 29.42 -1.76
C GLN A 14 -5.10 28.69 -0.44
N PRO A 15 -5.86 27.63 -0.12
CA PRO A 15 -5.62 26.86 1.09
C PRO A 15 -4.26 26.17 0.97
N ARG A 16 -3.32 26.54 1.86
CA ARG A 16 -1.98 25.92 1.92
C ARG A 16 -2.00 24.48 2.46
N ARG A 17 -3.16 24.04 2.98
CA ARG A 17 -3.41 22.67 3.44
C ARG A 17 -4.41 22.05 2.48
N HIS A 18 -3.92 21.17 1.62
CA HIS A 18 -4.76 20.36 0.71
C HIS A 18 -5.37 19.15 1.42
N THR A 19 -4.88 18.83 2.63
CA THR A 19 -5.38 17.73 3.44
C THR A 19 -6.62 18.18 4.19
N GLY A 20 -7.72 17.44 4.01
CA GLY A 20 -8.98 17.75 4.66
C GLY A 20 -9.76 18.89 4.02
N LEU A 21 -9.62 19.09 2.70
CA LEU A 21 -10.34 20.16 2.00
C LEU A 21 -11.85 20.04 2.19
N GLN A 22 -12.38 18.81 2.21
CA GLN A 22 -13.79 18.55 2.44
C GLN A 22 -14.20 18.98 3.85
N GLU A 23 -13.42 18.66 4.87
CA GLU A 23 -13.65 19.07 6.27
C GLU A 23 -13.55 20.59 6.43
N VAL A 24 -12.60 21.24 5.76
CA VAL A 24 -12.50 22.71 5.71
C VAL A 24 -13.72 23.33 5.03
N MET A 25 -14.19 22.76 3.91
CA MET A 25 -15.38 23.25 3.19
C MET A 25 -16.67 23.02 3.99
N CYS A 26 -16.76 21.91 4.70
CA CYS A 26 -17.93 21.54 5.49
C CYS A 26 -17.91 22.08 6.93
N GLY A 27 -16.82 22.75 7.36
CA GLY A 27 -16.66 23.25 8.73
C GLY A 27 -16.58 22.15 9.79
N VAL A 28 -16.12 20.95 9.41
CA VAL A 28 -16.04 19.77 10.28
C VAL A 28 -14.58 19.56 10.70
N ASP A 29 -14.37 18.96 11.87
CA ASP A 29 -13.03 18.58 12.31
C ASP A 29 -12.43 17.47 11.43
N LEU A 30 -11.14 17.60 11.13
CA LEU A 30 -10.40 16.57 10.39
C LEU A 30 -10.41 15.25 11.16
N ASN A 31 -11.06 14.22 10.60
CA ASN A 31 -10.95 12.88 11.14
C ASN A 31 -9.56 12.30 10.80
N LYS A 32 -8.60 12.56 11.68
CA LYS A 32 -7.19 12.15 11.52
C LYS A 32 -7.03 10.64 11.44
N GLU A 33 -7.84 9.89 12.19
CA GLU A 33 -7.77 8.43 12.21
C GLU A 33 -8.26 7.85 10.89
N LEU A 34 -9.41 8.32 10.38
CA LEU A 34 -9.94 7.94 9.08
C LEU A 34 -8.97 8.32 7.96
N SER A 35 -8.47 9.56 7.96
CA SER A 35 -7.48 10.04 7.00
C SER A 35 -6.23 9.16 6.98
N GLN A 36 -5.73 8.79 8.16
CA GLN A 36 -4.55 7.93 8.30
C GLN A 36 -4.85 6.49 7.85
N ALA A 37 -6.04 5.96 8.16
CA ALA A 37 -6.47 4.62 7.75
C ALA A 37 -6.58 4.52 6.23
N VAL A 38 -7.28 5.46 5.58
CA VAL A 38 -7.41 5.53 4.12
C VAL A 38 -6.04 5.64 3.47
N THR A 39 -5.18 6.55 3.97
CA THR A 39 -3.81 6.71 3.43
C THR A 39 -2.97 5.42 3.56
N ARG A 40 -3.13 4.66 4.66
CA ARG A 40 -2.45 3.37 4.85
C ARG A 40 -2.99 2.32 3.88
N MET A 41 -4.30 2.26 3.68
CA MET A 41 -4.95 1.35 2.74
C MET A 41 -4.50 1.62 1.31
N SER A 42 -4.55 2.86 0.84
CA SER A 42 -4.13 3.23 -0.53
C SER A 42 -2.68 2.84 -0.80
N ARG A 43 -1.77 3.05 0.17
CA ARG A 43 -0.36 2.64 0.07
C ARG A 43 -0.15 1.12 -0.01
N TRP A 44 -1.12 0.33 0.44
CA TRP A 44 -1.07 -1.11 0.38
C TRP A 44 -1.72 -1.64 -0.91
N ILE A 45 -2.83 -1.03 -1.34
CA ILE A 45 -3.56 -1.40 -2.57
C ILE A 45 -2.71 -1.14 -3.82
N ASP A 46 -1.96 -0.04 -3.85
CA ASP A 46 -1.10 0.28 -5.00
C ASP A 46 0.02 -0.76 -5.20
N LYS A 47 -0.14 -1.59 -6.23
CA LYS A 47 0.84 -2.62 -6.62
C LYS A 47 2.11 -2.03 -7.25
N ARG A 48 2.07 -0.80 -7.76
CA ARG A 48 3.24 -0.13 -8.36
C ARG A 48 4.26 0.28 -7.32
N ARG A 49 3.80 0.49 -6.07
CA ARG A 49 4.64 0.94 -4.98
C ARG A 49 5.73 -0.10 -4.64
N PRO A 50 7.02 0.27 -4.66
CA PRO A 50 8.11 -0.65 -4.39
C PRO A 50 8.00 -1.32 -3.01
N ARG A 51 7.88 -2.66 -3.02
CA ARG A 51 7.79 -3.49 -1.79
C ARG A 51 9.12 -4.13 -1.42
N ILE A 52 9.91 -4.50 -2.42
CA ILE A 52 11.17 -5.23 -2.29
C ILE A 52 12.23 -4.47 -3.08
N LEU A 53 13.48 -4.53 -2.61
CA LEU A 53 14.62 -3.98 -3.34
C LEU A 53 14.94 -4.83 -4.57
N SER A 54 15.28 -4.18 -5.68
CA SER A 54 15.84 -4.86 -6.85
C SER A 54 17.20 -5.48 -6.53
N ASN A 55 17.67 -6.41 -7.36
CA ASN A 55 18.99 -7.03 -7.15
C ASN A 55 20.12 -6.00 -7.24
N ALA A 56 20.00 -5.00 -8.11
CA ALA A 56 20.95 -3.89 -8.21
C ALA A 56 20.97 -3.03 -6.93
N GLU A 57 19.81 -2.75 -6.34
CA GLU A 57 19.71 -2.01 -5.08
C GLU A 57 20.26 -2.81 -3.89
N LYS A 58 19.99 -4.13 -3.85
CA LYS A 58 20.59 -5.03 -2.85
C LYS A 58 22.12 -5.03 -2.97
N ALA A 59 22.65 -5.05 -4.20
CA ALA A 59 24.10 -4.99 -4.44
C ALA A 59 24.68 -3.63 -4.01
N SER A 60 23.97 -2.53 -4.25
CA SER A 60 24.36 -1.19 -3.76
C SER A 60 24.44 -1.14 -2.24
N VAL A 61 23.46 -1.71 -1.53
CA VAL A 61 23.51 -1.84 -0.06
C VAL A 61 24.67 -2.74 0.37
N GLY A 62 24.98 -3.77 -0.42
CA GLY A 62 26.14 -4.64 -0.20
C GLY A 62 27.48 -3.89 -0.22
N ARG A 63 27.59 -2.84 -1.03
CA ARG A 63 28.80 -2.01 -1.17
C ARG A 63 28.89 -0.87 -0.14
N ASP A 64 27.91 -0.73 0.75
CA ASP A 64 27.90 0.32 1.75
C ASP A 64 29.13 0.18 2.69
N PRO A 65 29.86 1.28 2.96
CA PRO A 65 31.10 1.22 3.75
C PRO A 65 30.88 0.66 5.15
N GLU A 66 29.73 0.90 5.77
CA GLU A 66 29.41 0.40 7.11
C GLU A 66 29.16 -1.11 7.11
N LEU A 67 28.58 -1.64 6.02
CA LEU A 67 28.41 -3.09 5.88
C LEU A 67 29.74 -3.77 5.54
N GLN A 68 30.58 -3.11 4.74
CA GLN A 68 31.91 -3.61 4.38
C GLN A 68 32.86 -3.63 5.59
N SER A 69 32.81 -2.63 6.47
CA SER A 69 33.59 -2.66 7.72
C SER A 69 33.15 -3.81 8.62
N ALA A 70 31.85 -4.02 8.79
CA ALA A 70 31.32 -5.13 9.57
C ALA A 70 31.75 -6.51 9.01
N ILE A 71 31.81 -6.66 7.68
CA ILE A 71 32.32 -7.88 7.03
C ILE A 71 33.80 -8.10 7.36
N ARG A 72 34.63 -7.04 7.30
CA ARG A 72 36.06 -7.13 7.61
C ARG A 72 36.29 -7.52 9.08
N GLU A 73 35.58 -6.87 9.99
CA GLU A 73 35.62 -7.18 11.42
C GLU A 73 35.22 -8.64 11.69
N GLN A 74 34.20 -9.15 11.00
CA GLN A 74 33.78 -10.54 11.11
C GLN A 74 34.91 -11.50 10.69
N VAL A 75 35.52 -11.27 9.53
CA VAL A 75 36.64 -12.10 9.04
C VAL A 75 37.82 -12.07 10.01
N GLU A 76 38.14 -10.91 10.57
CA GLU A 76 39.22 -10.79 11.57
C GLU A 76 38.91 -11.54 12.86
N LEU A 77 37.66 -11.51 13.33
CA LEU A 77 37.23 -12.24 14.52
C LEU A 77 37.24 -13.75 14.29
N GLU A 78 36.78 -14.21 13.13
CA GLU A 78 36.83 -15.62 12.73
C GLU A 78 38.27 -16.12 12.69
N ASN A 79 39.18 -15.36 12.07
CA ASN A 79 40.61 -15.69 12.03
C ASN A 79 41.24 -15.78 13.43
N ARG A 80 40.87 -14.89 14.35
CA ARG A 80 41.33 -14.93 15.74
C ARG A 80 40.82 -16.18 16.45
N TYR A 81 39.54 -16.49 16.29
CA TYR A 81 38.93 -17.69 16.87
C TYR A 81 39.57 -18.98 16.37
N THR A 82 39.83 -19.11 15.07
CA THR A 82 40.51 -20.29 14.50
C THR A 82 41.91 -20.47 15.06
N ARG A 83 42.62 -19.38 15.40
CA ARG A 83 43.97 -19.44 15.96
C ARG A 83 44.00 -19.76 17.46
N SER A 84 43.09 -19.20 18.25
CA SER A 84 43.13 -19.34 19.72
C SER A 84 42.21 -20.42 20.29
N GLY A 85 41.12 -20.76 19.60
CA GLY A 85 40.11 -21.70 20.10
C GLY A 85 39.36 -21.23 21.36
N ASP A 86 39.42 -19.93 21.67
CA ASP A 86 38.89 -19.37 22.92
C ASP A 86 37.34 -19.32 22.91
N PRO A 87 36.65 -19.90 23.92
CA PRO A 87 35.19 -19.83 24.04
C PRO A 87 34.65 -18.40 24.20
N ALA A 88 35.40 -17.43 24.75
CA ALA A 88 34.94 -16.05 24.86
C ALA A 88 34.79 -15.36 23.49
N LEU A 89 35.61 -15.74 22.51
CA LEU A 89 35.50 -15.27 21.14
C LEU A 89 34.26 -15.81 20.42
N ARG A 90 33.71 -16.95 20.88
CA ARG A 90 32.48 -17.50 20.34
C ARG A 90 31.27 -16.60 20.63
N ASP A 91 31.17 -16.10 21.85
CA ASP A 91 30.11 -15.17 22.25
C ASP A 91 30.23 -13.85 21.48
N LEU A 92 31.46 -13.36 21.28
CA LEU A 92 31.73 -12.16 20.51
C LEU A 92 31.37 -12.32 19.03
N LEU A 93 31.66 -13.49 18.44
CA LEU A 93 31.24 -13.84 17.07
C LEU A 93 29.72 -13.83 16.94
N GLU A 94 28.99 -14.41 17.90
CA GLU A 94 27.53 -14.39 17.87
C GLU A 94 26.97 -12.97 17.97
N GLN A 95 27.55 -12.13 18.84
CA GLN A 95 27.18 -10.71 18.92
C GLN A 95 27.48 -9.97 17.62
N GLN A 96 28.62 -10.22 16.99
CA GLN A 96 28.99 -9.60 15.73
C GLN A 96 28.06 -10.04 14.60
N GLU A 97 27.67 -11.31 14.52
CA GLU A 97 26.68 -11.78 13.54
C GLU A 97 25.33 -11.06 13.71
N ARG A 98 24.88 -10.90 14.95
CA ARG A 98 23.64 -10.17 15.26
C ARG A 98 23.77 -8.71 14.82
N SER A 99 24.88 -8.06 15.14
CA SER A 99 25.20 -6.69 14.71
C SER A 99 25.18 -6.58 13.18
N PHE A 100 25.87 -7.46 12.46
CA PHE A 100 25.89 -7.52 11.01
C PHE A 100 24.49 -7.68 10.40
N LYS A 101 23.69 -8.63 10.92
CA LYS A 101 22.30 -8.85 10.46
C LYS A 101 21.45 -7.59 10.67
N ASN A 102 21.61 -6.90 11.80
CA ASN A 102 20.91 -5.67 12.13
C ASN A 102 21.33 -4.50 11.22
N THR A 103 22.63 -4.29 11.01
CA THR A 103 23.17 -3.25 10.12
C THR A 103 22.69 -3.45 8.70
N ARG A 104 22.79 -4.69 8.19
CA ARG A 104 22.28 -5.05 6.85
C ARG A 104 20.79 -4.78 6.71
N ARG A 105 20.00 -5.14 7.72
CA ARG A 105 18.55 -4.87 7.74
C ARG A 105 18.27 -3.37 7.72
N ARG A 106 18.90 -2.61 8.60
CA ARG A 106 18.74 -1.14 8.70
C ARG A 106 19.08 -0.45 7.39
N LEU A 107 20.18 -0.82 6.74
CA LEU A 107 20.58 -0.23 5.45
C LEU A 107 19.58 -0.58 4.34
N ARG A 108 19.09 -1.82 4.29
CA ARG A 108 18.02 -2.20 3.35
C ARG A 108 16.74 -1.42 3.58
N GLU A 109 16.31 -1.26 4.83
CA GLU A 109 15.12 -0.49 5.18
C GLU A 109 15.27 1.00 4.83
N LYS A 110 16.45 1.57 5.10
CA LYS A 110 16.79 2.95 4.71
C LYS A 110 16.72 3.12 3.19
N ARG A 111 17.35 2.23 2.43
CA ARG A 111 17.34 2.27 0.97
C ARG A 111 15.93 2.14 0.41
N LEU A 112 15.14 1.20 0.93
CA LEU A 112 13.75 1.01 0.52
C LEU A 112 12.88 2.23 0.84
N LYS A 113 13.14 2.91 1.95
CA LYS A 113 12.45 4.15 2.33
C LYS A 113 12.79 5.29 1.37
N GLU A 114 14.03 5.42 0.93
CA GLU A 114 14.44 6.40 -0.09
C GLU A 114 13.73 6.15 -1.42
N ILE A 115 13.80 4.92 -1.94
CA ILE A 115 13.13 4.53 -3.18
C ILE A 115 11.63 4.81 -3.10
N ARG A 116 10.98 4.49 -1.98
CA ARG A 116 9.55 4.77 -1.78
C ARG A 116 9.24 6.27 -1.75
N ARG A 117 10.13 7.10 -1.19
CA ARG A 117 9.96 8.56 -1.20
C ARG A 117 10.04 9.11 -2.62
N ASP A 118 11.02 8.65 -3.39
CA ASP A 118 11.21 9.08 -4.77
C ASP A 118 10.08 8.59 -5.67
N PHE A 119 9.65 7.34 -5.49
CA PHE A 119 8.47 6.78 -6.14
C PHE A 119 7.24 7.64 -5.84
N SER A 120 6.94 7.91 -4.56
CA SER A 120 5.75 8.70 -4.20
C SER A 120 5.77 10.10 -4.82
N ARG A 121 6.94 10.74 -4.92
CA ARG A 121 7.07 12.04 -5.58
C ARG A 121 6.84 11.96 -7.09
N LYS A 122 7.49 11.00 -7.76
CA LYS A 122 7.38 10.80 -9.22
C LYS A 122 5.96 10.38 -9.61
N GLN A 123 5.39 9.42 -8.88
CA GLN A 123 4.05 8.91 -9.14
C GLN A 123 2.99 9.99 -8.93
N ALA A 124 3.12 10.82 -7.90
CA ALA A 124 2.20 11.95 -7.71
C ALA A 124 2.16 12.89 -8.93
N VAL A 125 3.30 13.19 -9.56
CA VAL A 125 3.33 14.02 -10.77
C VAL A 125 2.66 13.32 -11.95
N ILE A 126 2.88 12.01 -12.11
CA ILE A 126 2.25 11.21 -13.17
C ILE A 126 0.73 11.19 -12.97
N ASP A 127 0.26 10.95 -11.76
CA ASP A 127 -1.15 10.86 -11.42
C ASP A 127 -1.85 12.22 -11.63
N ILE A 128 -1.23 13.33 -11.22
CA ILE A 128 -1.75 14.69 -11.47
C ILE A 128 -1.86 14.96 -12.97
N LYS A 129 -0.82 14.65 -13.76
CA LYS A 129 -0.87 14.84 -15.22
C LYS A 129 -2.02 14.05 -15.85
N ARG A 130 -2.26 12.83 -15.38
CA ARG A 130 -3.35 11.99 -15.86
C ARG A 130 -4.73 12.50 -15.49
N GLN A 131 -4.87 13.03 -14.27
CA GLN A 131 -6.09 13.73 -13.84
C GLN A 131 -6.37 14.92 -14.77
N LEU A 132 -5.35 15.72 -15.10
CA LEU A 132 -5.49 16.85 -16.01
C LEU A 132 -5.84 16.42 -17.45
N THR A 133 -5.44 15.22 -17.89
CA THR A 133 -5.86 14.65 -19.18
C THR A 133 -7.19 13.89 -19.11
N GLY A 134 -7.91 13.95 -17.98
CA GLY A 134 -9.24 13.34 -17.81
C GLY A 134 -9.26 11.85 -17.45
N GLY A 135 -8.09 11.23 -17.28
CA GLY A 135 -7.94 9.78 -17.07
C GLY A 135 -7.37 9.43 -15.70
N ALA A 136 -8.06 9.76 -14.60
CA ALA A 136 -7.52 9.52 -13.25
C ALA A 136 -7.46 8.02 -12.86
N VAL A 137 -8.33 7.18 -13.42
CA VAL A 137 -8.45 5.74 -13.08
C VAL A 137 -8.19 4.84 -14.30
N ASN A 138 -7.84 5.39 -15.45
CA ASN A 138 -7.56 4.64 -16.68
C ASN A 138 -6.16 4.03 -16.71
N ASP A 139 -5.90 3.21 -15.70
CA ASP A 139 -4.68 2.44 -15.56
C ASP A 139 -4.99 0.96 -15.68
N GLU A 140 -4.58 0.33 -16.78
CA GLU A 140 -4.71 -1.12 -17.01
C GLU A 140 -4.34 -1.97 -15.77
N PRO A 141 -3.24 -1.67 -15.05
CA PRO A 141 -2.88 -2.42 -13.85
C PRO A 141 -3.83 -2.17 -12.67
N ALA A 142 -4.41 -0.97 -12.57
CA ALA A 142 -5.38 -0.65 -11.53
C ALA A 142 -6.71 -1.37 -11.80
N TRP A 143 -7.12 -1.44 -13.06
CA TRP A 143 -8.31 -2.19 -13.49
C TRP A 143 -8.17 -3.69 -13.26
N GLU A 144 -7.00 -4.24 -13.55
CA GLU A 144 -6.73 -5.65 -13.30
C GLU A 144 -6.82 -5.97 -11.80
N VAL A 145 -6.41 -5.05 -10.92
CA VAL A 145 -6.58 -5.18 -9.47
C VAL A 145 -8.05 -5.17 -9.08
N LEU A 146 -8.84 -4.21 -9.58
CA LEU A 146 -10.27 -4.11 -9.26
C LEU A 146 -11.03 -5.37 -9.73
N ARG A 147 -10.70 -5.88 -10.92
CA ARG A 147 -11.30 -7.10 -11.47
C ARG A 147 -10.85 -8.36 -10.74
N LYS A 148 -9.55 -8.59 -10.59
CA LYS A 148 -9.00 -9.87 -10.10
C LYS A 148 -8.94 -9.95 -8.57
N ASP A 149 -8.45 -8.92 -7.89
CA ASP A 149 -8.23 -8.98 -6.44
C ASP A 149 -9.52 -8.72 -5.65
N PHE A 150 -10.38 -7.84 -6.16
CA PHE A 150 -11.63 -7.46 -5.50
C PHE A 150 -12.87 -8.16 -6.07
N ALA A 151 -12.74 -8.89 -7.19
CA ALA A 151 -13.86 -9.50 -7.91
C ALA A 151 -15.00 -8.50 -8.13
N MET A 152 -14.64 -7.25 -8.44
CA MET A 152 -15.60 -6.15 -8.53
C MET A 152 -16.51 -6.34 -9.76
N PRO A 153 -17.84 -6.25 -9.60
CA PRO A 153 -18.78 -6.32 -10.71
C PRO A 153 -18.51 -5.25 -11.78
N PRO A 154 -18.79 -5.52 -13.07
CA PRO A 154 -18.53 -4.56 -14.15
C PRO A 154 -19.30 -3.24 -13.98
N GLU A 155 -20.49 -3.26 -13.37
CA GLU A 155 -21.28 -2.07 -13.07
C GLU A 155 -20.60 -1.17 -12.04
N GLN A 156 -19.99 -1.77 -11.01
CA GLN A 156 -19.23 -1.05 -9.99
C GLN A 156 -17.92 -0.49 -10.55
N ILE A 157 -17.26 -1.24 -11.43
CA ILE A 157 -16.07 -0.78 -12.17
C ILE A 157 -16.43 0.43 -13.03
N PHE A 158 -17.53 0.36 -13.78
CA PHE A 158 -17.99 1.46 -14.63
C PHE A 158 -18.40 2.70 -13.81
N LEU A 159 -19.01 2.49 -12.63
CA LEU A 159 -19.28 3.56 -11.68
C LEU A 159 -17.99 4.28 -11.27
N VAL A 160 -16.99 3.53 -10.81
CA VAL A 160 -15.70 4.08 -10.41
C VAL A 160 -15.04 4.79 -11.60
N GLU A 161 -15.06 4.20 -12.80
CA GLU A 161 -14.48 4.81 -14.00
C GLU A 161 -15.06 6.21 -14.24
N THR A 162 -16.38 6.31 -14.28
CA THR A 162 -17.09 7.54 -14.65
C THR A 162 -17.01 8.59 -13.55
N PHE A 163 -17.06 8.21 -12.27
CA PHE A 163 -17.01 9.15 -11.14
C PHE A 163 -15.63 9.78 -10.98
N PHE A 164 -14.56 9.07 -11.33
CA PHE A 164 -13.20 9.58 -11.25
C PHE A 164 -12.70 10.20 -12.58
N THR A 165 -13.61 10.67 -13.44
CA THR A 165 -13.27 11.49 -14.60
C THR A 165 -13.27 12.98 -14.24
N TRP A 166 -12.34 13.73 -14.83
CA TRP A 166 -12.20 15.18 -14.62
C TRP A 166 -12.60 15.95 -15.88
N PRO A 167 -13.01 17.23 -15.75
CA PRO A 167 -13.22 18.09 -16.92
C PRO A 167 -11.91 18.24 -17.69
N THR A 168 -11.93 17.89 -18.98
CA THR A 168 -10.76 18.00 -19.89
C THR A 168 -10.82 19.26 -20.74
N SER A 169 -11.97 19.92 -20.81
CA SER A 169 -12.22 21.14 -21.56
C SER A 169 -13.04 22.10 -20.71
N ASP A 170 -13.01 23.38 -21.07
CA ASP A 170 -13.85 24.42 -20.46
C ASP A 170 -15.25 24.49 -21.11
N SER A 171 -15.64 23.47 -21.89
CA SER A 171 -16.94 23.40 -22.55
C SER A 171 -18.02 22.91 -21.59
N LEU A 172 -19.11 23.68 -21.49
CA LEU A 172 -20.27 23.30 -20.68
C LEU A 172 -20.90 21.98 -21.17
N GLU A 173 -20.93 21.77 -22.49
CA GLU A 173 -21.51 20.57 -23.10
C GLU A 173 -20.71 19.31 -22.70
N ASP A 174 -19.38 19.38 -22.73
CA ASP A 174 -18.51 18.26 -22.36
C ASP A 174 -18.66 17.92 -20.86
N GLU A 175 -18.79 18.94 -20.01
CA GLU A 175 -19.09 18.78 -18.58
C GLU A 175 -20.44 18.10 -18.36
N TRP A 176 -21.47 18.52 -19.09
CA TRP A 176 -22.81 17.93 -19.04
C TRP A 176 -22.79 16.48 -19.48
N MET A 177 -22.15 16.17 -20.60
CA MET A 177 -22.01 14.80 -21.11
C MET A 177 -21.28 13.90 -20.11
N ARG A 178 -20.20 14.38 -19.48
CA ARG A 178 -19.49 13.61 -18.45
C ARG A 178 -20.37 13.31 -17.24
N ARG A 179 -21.12 14.30 -16.74
CA ARG A 179 -22.04 14.13 -15.61
C ARG A 179 -23.18 13.17 -15.95
N ASN A 180 -23.75 13.29 -17.14
CA ASN A 180 -24.79 12.37 -17.60
C ASN A 180 -24.28 10.93 -17.68
N LYS A 181 -23.04 10.72 -18.15
CA LYS A 181 -22.40 9.41 -18.16
C LYS A 181 -22.23 8.85 -16.75
N ALA A 182 -21.79 9.66 -15.78
CA ALA A 182 -21.69 9.26 -14.38
C ALA A 182 -23.06 8.92 -13.77
N MET A 183 -24.10 9.71 -14.06
CA MET A 183 -25.47 9.41 -13.62
C MET A 183 -25.99 8.09 -14.20
N ALA A 184 -25.75 7.82 -15.48
CA ALA A 184 -26.10 6.54 -16.09
C ALA A 184 -25.38 5.36 -15.41
N ALA A 185 -24.09 5.52 -15.08
CA ALA A 185 -23.33 4.51 -14.35
C ALA A 185 -23.88 4.27 -12.93
N ALA A 186 -24.30 5.34 -12.24
CA ALA A 186 -24.95 5.24 -10.94
C ALA A 186 -26.27 4.45 -11.01
N ILE A 187 -27.10 4.72 -12.01
CA ILE A 187 -28.35 3.99 -12.23
C ILE A 187 -28.07 2.50 -12.45
N LEU A 188 -27.10 2.17 -13.31
CA LEU A 188 -26.71 0.78 -13.59
C LEU A 188 -26.23 0.06 -12.32
N TYR A 189 -25.40 0.72 -11.51
CA TYR A 189 -24.92 0.13 -10.27
C TYR A 189 -26.03 -0.06 -9.23
N CYS A 190 -26.94 0.91 -9.08
CA CYS A 190 -28.07 0.78 -8.14
C CYS A 190 -29.03 -0.36 -8.50
N ALA A 191 -29.08 -0.77 -9.77
CA ALA A 191 -29.86 -1.95 -10.18
C ALA A 191 -29.17 -3.28 -9.83
N LEU A 192 -27.86 -3.26 -9.55
CA LEU A 192 -27.10 -4.43 -9.17
C LEU A 192 -27.35 -4.77 -7.69
N ARG A 193 -27.75 -6.01 -7.43
CA ARG A 193 -27.84 -6.52 -6.05
C ARG A 193 -26.46 -6.92 -5.56
N GLU A 194 -25.81 -6.05 -4.80
CA GLU A 194 -24.60 -6.40 -4.06
C GLU A 194 -24.88 -7.60 -3.13
N GLY A 195 -23.98 -8.58 -3.11
CA GLY A 195 -24.12 -9.76 -2.23
C GLY A 195 -24.23 -9.35 -0.75
N GLY A 196 -24.87 -10.20 0.07
CA GLY A 196 -24.94 -9.97 1.52
C GLY A 196 -23.55 -9.94 2.18
N HIS A 197 -23.49 -9.44 3.42
CA HIS A 197 -22.24 -9.32 4.19
C HIS A 197 -21.34 -10.56 4.00
N LEU A 198 -20.12 -10.34 3.52
CA LEU A 198 -19.12 -11.40 3.40
C LEU A 198 -18.89 -12.01 4.78
N ARG A 199 -19.48 -13.20 5.04
CA ARG A 199 -19.19 -13.97 6.24
C ARG A 199 -17.78 -14.56 6.09
N GLY A 200 -16.79 -13.77 6.47
CA GLY A 200 -15.38 -14.16 6.52
C GLY A 200 -14.55 -13.65 5.35
N ARG A 201 -13.24 -13.83 5.50
CA ARG A 201 -12.22 -13.46 4.52
C ARG A 201 -12.33 -14.37 3.30
N PRO A 202 -12.57 -13.86 2.08
CA PRO A 202 -12.48 -14.66 0.86
C PRO A 202 -11.10 -15.33 0.79
N LYS A 203 -11.07 -16.65 0.56
CA LYS A 203 -9.82 -17.33 0.22
C LYS A 203 -9.32 -16.70 -1.07
N ARG A 204 -8.18 -16.01 -1.02
CA ARG A 204 -7.50 -15.58 -2.25
C ARG A 204 -7.23 -16.83 -3.07
N LEU A 205 -7.74 -16.87 -4.30
CA LEU A 205 -7.24 -17.80 -5.30
C LEU A 205 -5.72 -17.56 -5.39
N ALA A 206 -4.94 -18.64 -5.26
CA ALA A 206 -3.50 -18.57 -5.42
C ALA A 206 -3.21 -17.98 -6.80
N SER A 207 -2.32 -17.00 -6.84
CA SER A 207 -1.75 -16.50 -8.09
C SER A 207 -1.00 -17.66 -8.74
N ASP A 208 -1.28 -17.98 -10.01
CA ASP A 208 -0.56 -19.01 -10.79
C ASP A 208 0.91 -18.61 -11.12
N ASP A 209 1.44 -17.60 -10.44
CA ASP A 209 2.82 -17.12 -10.55
C ASP A 209 3.64 -17.63 -9.35
N GLU A 210 3.64 -18.95 -9.14
CA GLU A 210 4.68 -19.62 -8.38
C GLU A 210 5.63 -20.32 -9.37
N THR A 211 6.62 -19.56 -9.85
CA THR A 211 7.86 -20.18 -10.33
C THR A 211 8.44 -20.99 -9.17
N GLN A 212 8.40 -22.31 -9.35
CA GLN A 212 8.87 -23.29 -8.39
C GLN A 212 10.30 -23.00 -7.96
N VAL A 213 10.49 -22.72 -6.67
CA VAL A 213 11.76 -22.98 -5.99
C VAL A 213 11.41 -23.83 -4.77
N ALA A 214 11.88 -25.07 -4.82
CA ALA A 214 11.67 -26.10 -3.84
C ALA A 214 12.26 -25.77 -2.46
N ASP A 215 11.72 -26.51 -1.48
CA ASP A 215 12.23 -26.82 -0.14
C ASP A 215 11.89 -25.88 1.04
N ALA A 216 10.86 -26.30 1.79
CA ALA A 216 10.81 -26.22 3.26
C ALA A 216 9.84 -27.28 3.83
N PRO A 217 10.08 -27.80 5.06
CA PRO A 217 9.67 -29.14 5.48
C PRO A 217 8.24 -29.25 6.04
N ALA A 218 7.78 -30.49 6.12
CA ALA A 218 6.45 -30.96 6.53
C ALA A 218 5.87 -30.26 7.77
N LYS A 219 4.70 -29.63 7.59
CA LYS A 219 3.84 -29.21 8.71
C LYS A 219 2.88 -30.33 9.09
N LYS A 220 2.97 -30.76 10.35
CA LYS A 220 2.06 -31.67 11.04
C LYS A 220 0.60 -31.24 10.85
N GLN A 221 -0.23 -32.15 10.37
CA GLN A 221 -1.68 -32.02 10.36
C GLN A 221 -2.17 -31.89 11.80
N LYS A 222 -2.85 -30.79 12.14
CA LYS A 222 -3.59 -30.66 13.40
C LYS A 222 -5.03 -31.08 13.11
N THR A 223 -5.40 -32.25 13.62
CA THR A 223 -6.75 -32.81 13.56
C THR A 223 -7.77 -31.79 14.05
N GLN A 224 -8.79 -31.56 13.22
CA GLN A 224 -9.88 -30.63 13.44
C GLN A 224 -10.95 -31.33 14.30
N GLU A 225 -10.88 -31.17 15.62
CA GLU A 225 -12.01 -31.51 16.48
C GLU A 225 -13.08 -30.41 16.36
N ARG A 226 -14.26 -30.80 15.89
CA ARG A 226 -15.48 -29.98 15.91
C ARG A 226 -15.88 -29.74 17.36
N SER A 227 -15.76 -28.50 17.84
CA SER A 227 -16.39 -28.08 19.09
C SER A 227 -17.87 -27.79 18.86
N THR A 228 -18.73 -28.62 19.44
CA THR A 228 -20.19 -28.55 19.42
C THR A 228 -20.69 -27.24 20.03
N VAL A 229 -21.49 -26.50 19.27
CA VAL A 229 -22.21 -25.30 19.70
C VAL A 229 -23.39 -25.75 20.57
N SER A 230 -23.23 -25.80 21.90
CA SER A 230 -24.38 -26.01 22.80
C SER A 230 -24.28 -25.29 24.15
N ALA A 231 -23.28 -24.42 24.35
CA ALA A 231 -23.04 -23.78 25.65
C ALA A 231 -23.67 -22.38 25.84
N TRP A 232 -24.29 -21.79 24.80
CA TRP A 232 -24.78 -20.40 24.86
C TRP A 232 -26.31 -20.24 24.94
N GLU A 233 -27.09 -21.30 24.71
CA GLU A 233 -28.56 -21.23 24.72
C GLU A 233 -29.19 -21.43 26.12
N LYS A 234 -28.40 -21.75 27.16
CA LYS A 234 -28.92 -21.96 28.53
C LYS A 234 -28.93 -20.70 29.42
N LYS A 235 -28.67 -19.51 28.87
CA LYS A 235 -28.62 -18.25 29.65
C LYS A 235 -29.72 -17.23 29.35
N LEU A 236 -30.77 -17.59 28.60
CA LEU A 236 -31.92 -16.71 28.32
C LEU A 236 -33.26 -17.25 28.86
N THR A 237 -33.25 -18.29 29.68
CA THR A 237 -34.47 -18.85 30.33
C THR A 237 -34.43 -18.78 31.85
N ALA A 238 -33.73 -17.79 32.41
CA ALA A 238 -33.86 -17.46 33.83
C ALA A 238 -33.81 -15.93 34.00
N ILE A 239 -34.96 -15.39 34.44
CA ILE A 239 -35.33 -14.00 34.77
C ILE A 239 -35.93 -13.23 33.60
#